data_AF-A0A6I4Z3I7-F1
#
_entry.id   AF-A0A6I4Z3I7-F1
#
_cell.length_a   1.000
_cell.length_b   1.000
_cell.length_c   1.000
_cell.angle_alpha   90.00
_cell.angle_beta   90.00
_cell.angle_gamma   90.00
#
_symmetry.space_group_name_H-M   'P 1'
#
loop_
_entity.id
_entity.type
_entity.pdbx_description
1 polymer ?
#
loop_
_entity_poly.entity_id
_entity_poly.type
_entity_poly.pdbx_seq_one_letter_code
_entity_poly.pdbx_strand_id
1 'polypeptide(L)'
;MTAALATLTPSHPLTRTLHIRRWESYNGLVLRGRMPPKDPALKDEATALLHQIDQALTPLSEEDTRRQLTLLIASLGQVIANPPSGQKMQQWIDIATLAMHDVPRHCWGKNALRRAMQRFTFMPSPAELHTLLHEEARELREKRAQIALFLRTPSALTTSHDVFDNDAPSQ
;
A
#
# COMPACT_ATOMS: atom_id res chain seq x y z
N MET A 1 -17.31 6.66 -7.75
CA MET A 1 -16.36 5.53 -7.89
C MET A 1 -15.88 5.06 -6.51
N THR A 2 -16.73 4.41 -5.71
CA THR A 2 -16.39 3.94 -4.34
C THR A 2 -16.33 2.42 -4.20
N ALA A 3 -16.45 1.67 -5.31
CA ALA A 3 -16.60 0.22 -5.28
C ALA A 3 -15.27 -0.57 -5.20
N ALA A 4 -14.10 0.05 -5.36
CA ALA A 4 -12.84 -0.67 -5.54
C ALA A 4 -12.08 -1.04 -4.25
N LEU A 5 -12.52 -0.55 -3.08
CA LEU A 5 -11.82 -0.82 -1.82
C LEU A 5 -12.17 -2.18 -1.21
N ALA A 6 -13.41 -2.65 -1.40
CA ALA A 6 -13.86 -3.94 -0.88
C ALA A 6 -13.10 -5.12 -1.52
N THR A 7 -12.58 -4.95 -2.74
CA THR A 7 -11.87 -5.97 -3.52
C THR A 7 -10.38 -6.11 -3.17
N LEU A 8 -9.80 -5.22 -2.37
CA LEU A 8 -8.38 -5.27 -1.99
C LEU A 8 -8.14 -5.96 -0.64
N THR A 9 -9.10 -6.76 -0.18
CA THR A 9 -8.98 -7.52 1.06
C THR A 9 -8.42 -8.90 0.75
N PRO A 10 -7.23 -9.28 1.27
CA PRO A 10 -6.71 -10.63 1.09
C PRO A 10 -7.67 -11.66 1.68
N SER A 11 -7.71 -12.85 1.09
CA SER A 11 -8.50 -13.94 1.65
C SER A 11 -8.08 -14.24 3.09
N HIS A 12 -9.01 -14.79 3.87
CA HIS A 12 -8.71 -15.25 5.23
C HIS A 12 -7.49 -16.21 5.29
N PRO A 13 -7.32 -17.20 4.39
CA PRO A 13 -6.14 -18.05 4.38
C PRO A 13 -4.85 -17.31 3.99
N LEU A 14 -4.89 -16.36 3.04
CA LEU A 14 -3.71 -15.54 2.72
C LEU A 14 -3.31 -14.66 3.90
N THR A 15 -4.29 -13.99 4.53
CA THR A 15 -4.08 -13.18 5.73
C THR A 15 -3.44 -14.00 6.85
N ARG A 16 -3.96 -15.20 7.11
CA ARG A 16 -3.40 -16.10 8.11
C ARG A 16 -1.96 -16.46 7.78
N THR A 17 -1.65 -16.77 6.53
CA THR A 17 -0.31 -17.16 6.07
C THR A 17 0.70 -15.99 6.15
N LEU A 18 0.28 -14.76 5.86
CA LEU A 18 1.09 -13.55 6.04
C LEU A 18 1.50 -13.33 7.50
N HIS A 19 0.65 -13.73 8.45
CA HIS A 19 0.88 -13.56 9.90
C HIS A 19 1.51 -14.78 10.58
N ILE A 20 1.48 -15.96 9.96
CA ILE A 20 2.12 -17.16 10.51
C ILE A 20 3.63 -17.06 10.32
N ARG A 21 4.32 -16.66 11.38
CA ARG A 21 5.72 -17.05 11.63
C ARG A 21 5.70 -18.25 12.57
N ARG A 22 5.95 -19.45 12.04
CA ARG A 22 6.15 -20.64 12.90
C ARG A 22 7.57 -20.62 13.43
N TRP A 23 7.73 -20.30 14.70
CA TRP A 23 9.01 -20.44 15.40
C TRP A 23 9.22 -21.91 15.74
N GLU A 24 10.30 -22.51 15.23
CA GLU A 24 10.72 -23.84 15.66
C GLU A 24 11.76 -23.68 16.77
N SER A 25 11.55 -24.35 17.90
CA SER A 25 12.55 -24.48 18.95
C SER A 25 13.32 -25.78 18.74
N TYR A 26 14.64 -25.70 18.68
CA TYR A 26 15.50 -26.88 18.65
C TYR A 26 16.50 -26.78 19.81
N ASN A 27 16.49 -27.76 20.72
CA ASN A 27 17.38 -27.84 21.89
C ASN A 27 17.41 -26.56 22.76
N GLY A 28 16.24 -25.97 23.07
CA GLY A 28 16.15 -24.80 23.96
C GLY A 28 16.57 -23.46 23.33
N LEU A 29 17.01 -23.47 22.06
CA LEU A 29 17.28 -22.26 21.28
C LEU A 29 16.14 -22.02 20.27
N VAL A 30 15.63 -20.78 20.21
CA VAL A 30 14.65 -20.34 19.22
C VAL A 30 15.38 -20.17 17.88
N LEU A 31 15.31 -21.20 17.04
CA LEU A 31 15.99 -21.23 15.75
C LEU A 31 14.98 -20.97 14.64
N ARG A 32 15.08 -19.76 14.07
CA ARG A 32 14.48 -19.26 12.82
C ARG A 32 13.06 -19.74 12.49
N GLY A 33 12.14 -18.78 12.37
CA GLY A 33 10.79 -19.08 11.91
C GLY A 33 10.79 -19.80 10.54
N ARG A 34 10.38 -21.06 10.49
CA ARG A 34 10.16 -21.79 9.22
C ARG A 34 8.82 -21.35 8.64
N MET A 35 8.84 -20.80 7.42
CA MET A 35 7.59 -20.54 6.70
C MET A 35 7.03 -21.86 6.18
N PRO A 36 5.70 -22.09 6.30
CA PRO A 36 5.07 -23.25 5.69
C PRO A 36 5.30 -23.24 4.17
N PRO A 37 5.35 -24.42 3.52
CA PRO A 37 5.44 -24.51 2.06
C PRO A 37 4.30 -23.71 1.44
N LYS A 38 4.61 -22.86 0.45
CA LYS A 38 3.61 -22.02 -0.20
C LYS A 38 2.70 -22.88 -1.07
N ASP A 39 1.41 -22.86 -0.75
CA ASP A 39 0.37 -23.38 -1.62
C ASP A 39 0.37 -22.59 -2.96
N PRO A 40 0.41 -23.26 -4.13
CA PRO A 40 0.32 -22.59 -5.42
C PRO A 40 -0.92 -21.68 -5.53
N ALA A 41 -2.07 -22.07 -4.97
CA ALA A 41 -3.28 -21.26 -5.02
C ALA A 41 -3.12 -19.91 -4.28
N LEU A 42 -2.40 -19.90 -3.15
CA LEU A 42 -2.11 -18.67 -2.40
C LEU A 42 -1.10 -17.78 -3.13
N LYS A 43 -0.19 -18.37 -3.91
CA LYS A 43 0.74 -17.60 -4.74
C LYS A 43 0.01 -16.88 -5.87
N ASP A 44 -0.92 -17.56 -6.53
CA ASP A 44 -1.72 -16.96 -7.60
C ASP A 44 -2.62 -15.83 -7.07
N GLU A 45 -3.27 -16.06 -5.91
CA GLU A 45 -4.05 -15.02 -5.23
C GLU A 45 -3.19 -13.80 -4.87
N ALA A 46 -2.03 -14.03 -4.23
CA ALA A 46 -1.11 -12.96 -3.86
C ALA A 46 -0.60 -12.18 -5.08
N THR A 47 -0.38 -12.86 -6.21
CA THR A 47 0.05 -12.22 -7.46
C THR A 47 -1.07 -11.34 -8.04
N ALA A 48 -2.30 -11.86 -8.07
CA ALA A 48 -3.46 -11.10 -8.54
C ALA A 48 -3.72 -9.86 -7.66
N LEU A 49 -3.64 -10.01 -6.34
CA LEU A 49 -3.79 -8.89 -5.39
C LEU A 49 -2.66 -7.86 -5.54
N LEU A 50 -1.41 -8.29 -5.70
CA LEU A 50 -0.29 -7.37 -5.89
C LEU A 50 -0.51 -6.51 -7.14
N HIS A 51 -0.96 -7.11 -8.24
CA HIS A 51 -1.25 -6.37 -9.47
C HIS A 51 -2.38 -5.35 -9.28
N GLN A 52 -3.46 -5.70 -8.58
CA GLN A 52 -4.53 -4.75 -8.27
C GLN A 52 -4.05 -3.59 -7.37
N ILE A 53 -3.20 -3.90 -6.39
CA ILE A 53 -2.61 -2.88 -5.51
C ILE A 53 -1.66 -1.97 -6.29
N ASP A 54 -0.84 -2.51 -7.18
CA ASP A 54 0.04 -1.73 -8.06
C ASP A 54 -0.77 -0.76 -8.92
N GLN A 55 -1.87 -1.23 -9.53
CA GLN A 55 -2.78 -0.38 -10.30
C GLN A 55 -3.43 0.73 -9.46
N ALA A 56 -3.80 0.43 -8.21
CA ALA A 56 -4.37 1.41 -7.29
C ALA A 56 -3.33 2.44 -6.82
N LEU A 57 -2.05 2.05 -6.74
CA LEU A 57 -0.92 2.90 -6.38
C LEU A 57 -0.40 3.76 -7.54
N THR A 58 -0.84 3.52 -8.78
CA THR A 58 -0.51 4.35 -9.93
C THR A 58 -1.03 5.78 -9.73
N PRO A 59 -0.19 6.81 -9.94
CA PRO A 59 -0.61 8.21 -9.91
C PRO A 59 -1.67 8.53 -10.98
N LEU A 60 -2.42 9.60 -10.75
CA LEU A 60 -3.31 10.17 -11.76
C LEU A 60 -2.49 10.93 -12.81
N SER A 61 -3.09 11.15 -13.99
CA SER A 61 -2.55 12.14 -14.92
C SER A 61 -2.65 13.54 -14.31
N GLU A 62 -1.82 14.47 -14.77
CA GLU A 62 -1.84 15.85 -14.29
C GLU A 62 -3.23 16.49 -14.42
N GLU A 63 -3.91 16.27 -15.55
CA GLU A 63 -5.27 16.75 -15.80
C GLU A 63 -6.28 16.18 -14.79
N ASP A 64 -6.20 14.87 -14.52
CA ASP A 64 -7.05 14.21 -13.53
C ASP A 64 -6.76 14.72 -12.12
N THR A 65 -5.48 14.91 -11.76
CA THR A 65 -5.06 15.47 -10.47
C THR A 65 -5.63 16.88 -10.27
N ARG A 66 -5.48 17.75 -11.28
CA ARG A 66 -6.03 19.12 -11.24
C ARG A 66 -7.55 19.11 -11.08
N ARG A 67 -8.25 18.21 -11.77
CA ARG A 67 -9.69 18.02 -11.63
C ARG A 67 -10.07 17.58 -10.21
N GLN A 68 -9.36 16.60 -9.64
CA GLN A 68 -9.63 16.13 -8.27
C GLN A 68 -9.36 17.22 -7.23
N LEU A 69 -8.27 17.98 -7.38
CA LEU A 69 -7.96 19.13 -6.53
C LEU A 69 -9.07 20.17 -6.59
N THR A 70 -9.55 20.51 -7.79
CA THR A 70 -10.62 21.49 -7.96
C THR A 70 -11.90 21.04 -7.24
N LEU A 71 -12.27 19.77 -7.35
CA LEU A 71 -13.44 19.20 -6.66
C LEU A 71 -13.26 19.18 -5.13
N LEU A 72 -12.07 18.78 -4.66
CA LEU A 72 -11.74 18.71 -3.24
C LEU A 72 -11.79 20.10 -2.60
N ILE A 73 -11.17 21.09 -3.24
CA ILE A 73 -11.17 22.47 -2.76
C ILE A 73 -12.55 23.10 -2.82
N ALA A 74 -13.32 22.88 -3.90
CA ALA A 74 -14.69 23.36 -3.98
C ALA A 74 -15.55 22.82 -2.82
N SER A 75 -15.29 21.57 -2.42
CA SER A 75 -15.94 20.94 -1.28
C SER A 75 -15.44 21.50 0.07
N LEU A 76 -14.13 21.70 0.23
CA LEU A 76 -13.55 22.29 1.44
C LEU A 76 -13.95 23.76 1.62
N GLY A 77 -14.03 24.53 0.54
CA GLY A 77 -14.38 25.95 0.53
C GLY A 77 -15.75 26.26 1.13
N GLN A 78 -16.65 25.27 1.22
CA GLN A 78 -17.95 25.38 1.89
C GLN A 78 -17.86 25.28 3.42
N VAL A 79 -16.73 24.82 3.95
CA VAL A 79 -16.57 24.47 5.37
C VAL A 79 -15.42 25.23 6.03
N ILE A 80 -14.35 25.52 5.29
CA ILE A 80 -13.18 26.23 5.81
C ILE A 80 -13.44 27.73 5.95
N ALA A 81 -12.80 28.34 6.95
CA ALA A 81 -12.81 29.80 7.08
C ALA A 81 -11.93 30.46 6.01
N ASN A 82 -12.45 31.52 5.38
CA ASN A 82 -11.73 32.40 4.43
C ASN A 82 -11.04 31.67 3.25
N PRO A 83 -11.80 31.02 2.35
CA PRO A 83 -11.22 30.38 1.18
C PRO A 83 -10.56 31.40 0.22
N PRO A 84 -9.44 31.04 -0.43
CA PRO A 84 -8.83 31.88 -1.46
C PRO A 84 -9.82 32.21 -2.58
N SER A 85 -9.81 33.45 -3.08
CA SER A 85 -10.70 33.87 -4.16
C SER A 85 -9.98 34.02 -5.51
N GLY A 86 -10.71 33.73 -6.59
CA GLY A 86 -10.31 33.98 -7.98
C GLY A 86 -8.91 33.49 -8.33
N GLN A 87 -8.04 34.41 -8.74
CA GLN A 87 -6.69 34.11 -9.23
C GLN A 87 -5.81 33.41 -8.19
N LYS A 88 -5.94 33.73 -6.90
CA LYS A 88 -5.14 33.09 -5.84
C LYS A 88 -5.48 31.61 -5.72
N MET A 89 -6.75 31.25 -5.92
CA MET A 89 -7.18 29.86 -5.92
C MET A 89 -6.58 29.10 -7.11
N GLN A 90 -6.55 29.72 -8.29
CA GLN A 90 -5.99 29.09 -9.48
C GLN A 90 -4.49 28.81 -9.31
N GLN A 91 -3.73 29.80 -8.82
CA GLN A 91 -2.30 29.63 -8.53
C GLN A 91 -2.05 28.53 -7.49
N TRP A 92 -2.89 28.46 -6.45
CA TRP A 92 -2.81 27.40 -5.46
C TRP A 92 -3.03 26.02 -6.10
N ILE A 93 -4.03 25.87 -6.97
CA ILE A 93 -4.32 24.62 -7.69
C ILE A 93 -3.15 24.22 -8.56
N ASP A 94 -2.56 25.16 -9.29
CA ASP A 94 -1.44 24.88 -10.20
C ASP A 94 -0.21 24.39 -9.42
N ILE A 95 0.12 25.06 -8.30
CA ILE A 95 1.21 24.63 -7.40
C ILE A 95 0.90 23.26 -6.78
N ALA A 96 -0.32 23.05 -6.29
CA ALA A 96 -0.73 21.79 -5.69
C ALA A 96 -0.71 20.63 -6.68
N THR A 97 -1.06 20.88 -7.95
CA THR A 97 -1.01 19.87 -9.01
C THR A 97 0.42 19.37 -9.24
N LEU A 98 1.40 20.29 -9.28
CA LEU A 98 2.82 19.94 -9.38
C LEU A 98 3.31 19.17 -8.14
N ALA A 99 2.90 19.62 -6.95
CA ALA A 99 3.30 19.00 -5.69
C ALA A 99 2.73 17.58 -5.50
N MET A 100 1.63 17.24 -6.18
CA MET A 100 0.89 15.97 -5.99
C MET A 100 0.96 15.03 -7.19
N HIS A 101 1.91 15.23 -8.10
CA HIS A 101 2.08 14.39 -9.29
C HIS A 101 2.38 12.91 -8.96
N ASP A 102 2.88 12.62 -7.75
CA ASP A 102 3.20 11.27 -7.27
C ASP A 102 2.08 10.63 -6.43
N VAL A 103 1.00 11.37 -6.17
CA VAL A 103 -0.09 10.90 -5.31
C VAL A 103 -0.94 9.85 -6.05
N PRO A 104 -1.07 8.63 -5.49
CA PRO A 104 -1.84 7.57 -6.11
C PRO A 104 -3.32 7.89 -6.31
N ARG A 105 -3.91 7.35 -7.39
CA ARG A 105 -5.36 7.41 -7.68
C ARG A 105 -6.22 7.04 -6.47
N HIS A 106 -5.80 6.02 -5.72
CA HIS A 106 -6.53 5.54 -4.55
C HIS A 106 -6.79 6.63 -3.49
N CYS A 107 -5.88 7.59 -3.35
CA CYS A 107 -5.94 8.61 -2.30
C CYS A 107 -7.00 9.67 -2.56
N TRP A 108 -7.53 9.80 -3.78
CA TRP A 108 -8.49 10.85 -4.15
C TRP A 108 -9.96 10.45 -3.89
N GLY A 109 -10.19 9.47 -3.01
CA GLY A 109 -11.53 8.98 -2.68
C GLY A 109 -12.28 9.82 -1.65
N LYS A 110 -13.53 9.40 -1.34
CA LYS A 110 -14.37 10.07 -0.33
C LYS A 110 -13.72 10.15 1.05
N ASN A 111 -12.85 9.19 1.39
CA ASN A 111 -12.15 9.18 2.67
C ASN A 111 -11.19 10.36 2.82
N ALA A 112 -10.46 10.73 1.77
CA ALA A 112 -9.57 11.87 1.80
C ALA A 112 -10.33 13.18 2.02
N LEU A 113 -11.45 13.38 1.32
CA LEU A 113 -12.30 14.55 1.55
C LEU A 113 -12.80 14.60 3.00
N ARG A 114 -13.34 13.48 3.52
CA ARG A 114 -13.81 13.40 4.90
C ARG A 114 -12.71 13.74 5.90
N ARG A 115 -11.51 13.17 5.73
CA ARG A 115 -10.36 13.45 6.60
C ARG A 115 -9.87 14.89 6.47
N ALA A 116 -9.86 15.45 5.26
CA ALA A 116 -9.49 16.84 5.04
C ALA A 116 -10.46 17.81 5.75
N MET A 117 -11.77 17.56 5.66
CA MET A 117 -12.80 18.36 6.37
C MET A 117 -12.66 18.26 7.89
N GLN A 118 -12.24 17.12 8.42
CA GLN A 118 -12.01 16.92 9.85
C GLN A 118 -10.71 17.55 10.35
N ARG A 119 -9.68 17.58 9.51
CA ARG A 119 -8.33 18.04 9.87
C ARG A 119 -8.11 19.53 9.67
N PHE A 120 -8.71 20.12 8.64
CA PHE A 120 -8.42 21.49 8.23
C PHE A 120 -9.58 22.43 8.51
N THR A 121 -9.36 23.39 9.42
CA THR A 121 -10.29 24.49 9.70
C THR A 121 -10.09 25.68 8.76
N PHE A 122 -8.86 25.82 8.25
CA PHE A 122 -8.45 26.84 7.27
C PHE A 122 -8.01 26.15 5.98
N MET A 123 -7.81 26.93 4.91
CA MET A 123 -7.26 26.41 3.67
C MET A 123 -5.88 25.77 3.92
N PRO A 124 -5.69 24.48 3.66
CA PRO A 124 -4.39 23.85 3.82
C PRO A 124 -3.40 24.38 2.79
N SER A 125 -2.13 24.37 3.14
CA SER A 125 -1.05 24.47 2.16
C SER A 125 -1.00 23.21 1.27
N PRO A 126 -0.42 23.29 0.06
CA PRO A 126 -0.22 22.11 -0.78
C PRO A 126 0.55 20.99 -0.07
N ALA A 127 1.52 21.33 0.79
CA ALA A 127 2.30 20.36 1.57
C ALA A 127 1.46 19.63 2.64
N GLU A 128 0.57 20.33 3.33
CA GLU A 128 -0.34 19.71 4.30
C GLU A 128 -1.32 18.75 3.63
N LEU A 129 -1.88 19.15 2.48
CA LEU A 129 -2.76 18.28 1.72
C LEU A 129 -2.00 17.06 1.16
N HIS A 130 -0.78 17.24 0.65
CA HIS A 130 0.08 16.16 0.18
C HIS A 130 0.36 15.15 1.30
N THR A 131 0.69 15.64 2.50
CA THR A 131 0.93 14.81 3.69
C THR A 131 -0.29 13.95 4.03
N LEU A 132 -1.50 14.54 4.04
CA LEU A 132 -2.74 13.81 4.29
C LEU A 132 -2.97 12.71 3.24
N LEU A 133 -2.73 13.00 1.95
CA LEU A 133 -2.90 12.01 0.89
C LEU A 133 -1.83 10.89 0.97
N HIS A 134 -0.62 11.20 1.42
CA HIS A 134 0.42 10.19 1.68
C HIS A 134 0.10 9.29 2.87
N GLU A 135 -0.53 9.83 3.90
CA GLU A 135 -1.04 9.05 5.03
C GLU A 135 -2.13 8.06 4.55
N GLU A 136 -3.02 8.46 3.63
CA GLU A 136 -3.99 7.55 3.02
C GLU A 136 -3.32 6.43 2.21
N ALA A 137 -2.26 6.75 1.46
CA ALA A 137 -1.51 5.76 0.68
C ALA A 137 -0.74 4.74 1.54
N ARG A 138 -0.45 5.09 2.81
CA ARG A 138 0.46 4.33 3.67
C ARG A 138 -0.01 2.89 3.87
N GLU A 139 -1.27 2.69 4.22
CA GLU A 139 -1.83 1.37 4.48
C GLU A 139 -1.71 0.46 3.24
N LEU A 140 -1.98 1.02 2.05
CA LEU A 140 -1.90 0.28 0.80
C LEU A 140 -0.44 -0.04 0.41
N ARG A 141 0.50 0.88 0.66
CA ARG A 141 1.95 0.65 0.46
C ARG A 141 2.48 -0.42 1.41
N GLU A 142 2.05 -0.43 2.65
CA GLU A 142 2.40 -1.47 3.64
C GLU A 142 1.86 -2.84 3.20
N LYS A 143 0.59 -2.92 2.78
CA LYS A 143 -0.01 -4.14 2.22
C LYS A 143 0.76 -4.66 1.00
N ARG A 144 1.09 -3.76 0.07
CA ARG A 144 1.93 -4.08 -1.10
C ARG A 144 3.26 -4.69 -0.68
N ALA A 145 3.96 -4.08 0.27
CA ALA A 145 5.25 -4.54 0.75
C ALA A 145 5.16 -5.93 1.38
N GLN A 146 4.13 -6.19 2.19
CA GLN A 146 3.89 -7.51 2.79
C GLN A 146 3.66 -8.59 1.73
N ILE A 147 2.81 -8.32 0.74
CA ILE A 147 2.51 -9.28 -0.34
C ILE A 147 3.74 -9.50 -1.23
N ALA A 148 4.48 -8.45 -1.57
CA ALA A 148 5.72 -8.56 -2.35
C ALA A 148 6.79 -9.38 -1.60
N LEU A 149 6.92 -9.19 -0.29
CA LEU A 149 7.81 -10.00 0.55
C LEU A 149 7.37 -11.46 0.59
N PHE A 150 6.07 -11.71 0.72
CA PHE A 150 5.51 -13.05 0.66
C PHE A 150 5.90 -13.72 -0.66
N LEU A 151 5.71 -13.08 -1.81
CA LEU A 151 6.05 -13.66 -3.11
C LEU A 151 7.55 -13.92 -3.30
N ARG A 152 8.42 -13.03 -2.81
CA ARG A 152 9.90 -13.15 -2.92
C ARG A 152 10.52 -14.24 -2.06
N THR A 153 9.91 -14.58 -0.93
CA THR A 153 10.50 -15.54 0.01
C THR A 153 10.53 -16.94 -0.63
N PRO A 154 11.67 -17.65 -0.69
CA PRO A 154 11.69 -18.98 -1.29
C PRO A 154 10.81 -19.96 -0.50
N SER A 155 9.99 -20.76 -1.19
CA SER A 155 9.31 -21.90 -0.57
C SER A 155 10.39 -22.91 -0.16
N ALA A 156 10.56 -23.14 1.14
CA ALA A 156 11.54 -24.11 1.63
C ALA A 156 11.10 -25.54 1.27
N LEU A 157 11.39 -25.98 0.05
CA LEU A 157 11.36 -27.36 -0.39
C LEU A 157 12.49 -27.59 -1.40
N THR A 158 13.73 -27.42 -0.96
CA THR A 158 14.87 -28.16 -1.51
C THR A 158 15.98 -28.21 -0.46
N THR A 159 15.73 -28.87 0.66
CA THR A 159 16.84 -29.62 1.27
C THR A 159 17.11 -30.76 0.30
N SER A 160 17.97 -30.48 -0.70
CA SER A 160 18.81 -31.53 -1.26
C SER A 160 19.51 -32.12 -0.05
N HIS A 161 19.11 -33.32 0.33
CA HIS A 161 19.95 -34.18 1.13
C HIS A 161 21.12 -34.51 0.19
N ASP A 162 22.06 -33.58 0.03
CA ASP A 162 23.39 -33.94 -0.42
C ASP A 162 23.95 -34.75 0.73
N VAL A 163 23.66 -36.05 0.61
CA VAL A 163 24.36 -37.13 1.27
C VAL A 163 25.83 -36.85 1.03
N PHE A 164 26.50 -36.27 2.02
CA PHE A 164 27.93 -36.42 2.16
C PHE A 164 28.14 -37.91 2.42
N ASP A 165 28.24 -38.68 1.33
CA ASP A 165 28.89 -39.98 1.32
C ASP A 165 30.32 -39.72 1.79
N ASN A 166 30.49 -39.83 3.10
CA ASN A 166 31.76 -39.77 3.76
C ASN A 166 32.41 -41.13 3.48
N ASP A 167 33.13 -41.21 2.37
CA ASP A 167 34.03 -42.30 2.03
C ASP A 167 34.96 -42.55 3.24
N ALA A 168 34.65 -43.59 4.01
CA ALA A 168 35.54 -44.11 5.02
C ALA A 168 36.64 -44.93 4.31
N PRO A 169 37.93 -44.65 4.54
CA PRO A 169 38.98 -45.49 4.01
C PRO A 169 38.97 -46.84 4.71
N SER A 170 38.65 -47.90 3.97
CA SER A 170 38.86 -49.29 4.39
C SER A 170 40.34 -49.50 4.74
N GLN A 171 40.58 -50.04 5.94
CA GLN A 171 41.89 -50.48 6.42
C GLN A 171 42.42 -51.67 5.64
#